data_AF-A0A531LM86-F1
#
_entry.id   AF-A0A531LM86-F1
#
_cell.length_a   1.000
_cell.length_b   1.000
_cell.length_c   1.000
_cell.angle_alpha   90.00
_cell.angle_beta   90.00
_cell.angle_gamma   90.00
#
_symmetry.space_group_name_H-M   'P 1'
#
loop_
_entity.id
_entity.type
_entity.pdbx_description
1 polymer ?
#
loop_
_entity_poly.entity_id
_entity_poly.type
_entity_poly.pdbx_seq_one_letter_code
_entity_poly.pdbx_strand_id
1 'polypeptide(L)'
;FNELQKAAAQEWAQDLIRAWNTAGWFDMPVALGDQLGRLIGAAPGQTVVCDTTSINIYKVLHAALGMRPDRSVIVAEGDSFPTDLYMAEGVA
;
A
#
# COMPACT_ATOMS: atom_id res chain seq x y z
N PHE A 1 14.40 -13.73 12.38
CA PHE A 1 15.28 -12.63 11.93
C PHE A 1 16.20 -13.01 10.77
N ASN A 2 16.20 -14.25 10.28
CA ASN A 2 17.10 -14.67 9.19
C ASN A 2 16.87 -13.88 7.89
N GLU A 3 15.61 -13.59 7.52
CA GLU A 3 15.30 -12.80 6.32
C GLU A 3 15.84 -11.37 6.38
N LEU A 4 15.74 -10.71 7.54
CA LEU A 4 16.30 -9.36 7.71
C LEU A 4 17.82 -9.37 7.58
N GLN A 5 18.49 -10.36 8.15
CA GLN A 5 19.95 -10.49 8.04
C GLN A 5 20.37 -10.78 6.60
N LYS A 6 19.62 -11.63 5.88
CA LYS A 6 19.87 -11.90 4.46
C LYS A 6 19.67 -10.65 3.61
N ALA A 7 18.55 -9.95 3.80
CA ALA A 7 18.24 -8.70 3.11
C ALA A 7 19.33 -7.65 3.33
N ALA A 8 19.80 -7.48 4.58
CA ALA A 8 20.82 -6.48 4.91
C ALA A 8 22.24 -6.90 4.48
N ALA A 9 22.69 -8.09 4.86
CA ALA A 9 24.10 -8.48 4.73
C ALA A 9 24.47 -9.11 3.39
N GLN A 10 23.49 -9.62 2.63
CA GLN A 10 23.72 -10.26 1.33
C GLN A 10 23.09 -9.43 0.21
N GLU A 11 21.77 -9.32 0.21
CA GLU A 11 21.02 -8.70 -0.90
C GLU A 11 21.38 -7.21 -1.01
N TRP A 12 21.35 -6.47 0.10
CA TRP A 12 21.75 -5.06 0.08
C TRP A 12 23.26 -4.89 0.00
N ALA A 13 24.02 -5.43 0.95
CA ALA A 13 25.45 -5.12 1.07
C ALA A 13 26.33 -5.67 -0.06
N GLN A 14 25.93 -6.76 -0.74
CA GLN A 14 26.74 -7.40 -1.79
C GLN A 14 26.09 -7.28 -3.17
N ASP A 15 24.79 -7.53 -3.30
CA ASP A 15 24.11 -7.55 -4.60
C ASP A 15 23.73 -6.14 -5.09
N LEU A 16 23.55 -5.19 -4.16
CA LEU A 16 23.30 -3.78 -4.44
C LEU A 16 22.09 -3.61 -5.38
N ILE A 17 22.21 -2.76 -6.42
CA ILE A 17 21.15 -2.50 -7.39
C ILE A 17 20.62 -3.78 -8.07
N ARG A 18 21.44 -4.84 -8.16
CA ARG A 18 21.00 -6.11 -8.78
C ARG A 18 19.92 -6.81 -7.96
N ALA A 19 19.92 -6.63 -6.64
CA ALA A 19 18.95 -7.23 -5.72
C ALA A 19 17.49 -6.86 -6.04
N TRP A 20 17.26 -5.71 -6.68
CA TRP A 20 15.94 -5.36 -7.22
C TRP A 20 15.34 -6.46 -8.08
N ASN A 21 16.18 -7.15 -8.87
CA ASN A 21 15.77 -8.25 -9.73
C ASN A 21 16.17 -9.62 -9.15
N THR A 22 17.41 -9.78 -8.66
CA THR A 22 17.94 -11.09 -8.23
C THR A 22 17.35 -11.59 -6.93
N ALA A 23 16.92 -10.68 -6.04
CA ALA A 23 16.24 -11.00 -4.79
C ALA A 23 14.72 -10.74 -4.85
N GLY A 24 14.21 -10.33 -6.02
CA GLY A 24 12.78 -10.10 -6.25
C GLY A 24 12.19 -8.90 -5.50
N TRP A 25 13.00 -7.92 -5.06
CA TRP A 25 12.48 -6.76 -4.34
C TRP A 25 11.49 -5.94 -5.17
N PHE A 26 11.63 -5.92 -6.50
CA PHE A 26 10.70 -5.24 -7.40
C PHE A 26 9.30 -5.86 -7.36
N ASP A 27 9.20 -7.19 -7.36
CA ASP A 27 7.93 -7.92 -7.39
C ASP A 27 7.31 -8.13 -6.01
N MET A 28 8.10 -7.94 -4.95
CA MET A 28 7.72 -8.23 -3.56
C MET A 28 6.42 -7.54 -3.11
N PRO A 29 6.14 -6.26 -3.42
CA PRO A 29 4.89 -5.61 -3.03
C PRO A 29 3.64 -6.32 -3.56
N VAL A 30 3.70 -6.82 -4.80
CA VAL A 30 2.59 -7.53 -5.46
C VAL A 30 2.49 -8.95 -4.92
N ALA A 31 3.62 -9.65 -4.82
CA ALA A 31 3.64 -11.02 -4.28
C ALA A 31 3.10 -11.08 -2.84
N LEU A 32 3.46 -10.11 -2.00
CA LEU A 32 2.93 -10.00 -0.64
C LEU A 32 1.46 -9.58 -0.64
N GLY A 33 1.08 -8.69 -1.55
CA GLY A 33 -0.31 -8.31 -1.80
C GLY A 33 -1.20 -9.51 -2.11
N ASP A 34 -0.77 -10.40 -3.00
CA ASP A 34 -1.48 -11.65 -3.34
C ASP A 34 -1.60 -12.60 -2.15
N GLN A 35 -0.61 -12.61 -1.25
CA GLN A 35 -0.70 -13.39 -0.01
C GLN A 35 -1.76 -12.84 0.94
N LEU A 36 -1.79 -11.51 1.12
CA LEU A 36 -2.77 -10.81 1.95
C LEU A 36 -4.18 -10.89 1.34
N GLY A 37 -4.29 -10.79 0.02
CA GLY A 37 -5.54 -10.85 -0.73
C GLY A 37 -6.37 -12.10 -0.42
N ARG A 38 -5.70 -13.26 -0.23
CA ARG A 38 -6.36 -14.51 0.17
C ARG A 38 -7.09 -14.43 1.51
N LEU A 39 -6.68 -13.54 2.41
CA LEU A 39 -7.31 -13.35 3.72
C LEU A 39 -8.53 -12.40 3.66
N ILE A 40 -8.58 -11.53 2.65
CA ILE A 40 -9.62 -10.49 2.51
C ILE A 40 -10.55 -10.73 1.30
N GLY A 41 -10.42 -11.86 0.61
CA GLY A 41 -11.27 -12.25 -0.52
C GLY A 41 -10.90 -11.62 -1.87
N ALA A 42 -9.69 -11.07 -2.00
CA ALA A 42 -9.19 -10.51 -3.25
C ALA A 42 -8.56 -11.61 -4.14
N ALA A 43 -8.76 -11.49 -5.47
CA ALA A 43 -8.11 -12.36 -6.45
C ALA A 43 -6.63 -11.94 -6.68
N PRO A 44 -5.80 -12.80 -7.30
CA PRO A 44 -4.43 -12.43 -7.67
C PRO A 44 -4.40 -11.14 -8.50
N GLY A 45 -3.46 -10.24 -8.17
CA GLY A 45 -3.29 -8.94 -8.80
C GLY A 45 -4.25 -7.84 -8.32
N GLN A 46 -5.13 -8.12 -7.36
CA GLN A 46 -6.09 -7.13 -6.83
C GLN A 46 -5.64 -6.45 -5.53
N THR A 47 -4.46 -6.78 -5.00
CA THR A 47 -3.93 -6.20 -3.75
C THR A 47 -2.42 -6.02 -3.86
N VAL A 48 -1.90 -4.95 -3.25
CA VAL A 48 -0.47 -4.63 -3.16
C VAL A 48 -0.16 -4.18 -1.74
N VAL A 49 0.94 -4.65 -1.15
CA VAL A 49 1.44 -4.10 0.12
C VAL A 49 2.37 -2.93 -0.17
N CYS A 50 1.92 -1.72 0.14
CA CYS A 50 2.66 -0.49 -0.11
C CYS A 50 2.31 0.60 0.92
N ASP A 51 3.25 1.52 1.13
CA ASP A 51 3.08 2.75 1.92
C ASP A 51 2.46 2.54 3.32
N THR A 52 1.74 3.54 3.82
CA THR A 52 1.01 3.53 5.09
C THR A 52 -0.50 3.57 4.84
N THR A 53 -1.29 3.25 5.88
CA THR A 53 -2.76 3.35 5.81
C THR A 53 -3.22 4.74 5.37
N SER A 54 -2.71 5.82 5.97
CA SER A 54 -3.09 7.20 5.63
C SER A 54 -2.83 7.52 4.16
N ILE A 55 -1.66 7.14 3.63
CA ILE A 55 -1.32 7.38 2.22
C ILE A 55 -2.23 6.58 1.29
N ASN A 56 -2.56 5.33 1.63
CA ASN A 56 -3.44 4.52 0.80
C ASN A 56 -4.89 5.02 0.86
N ILE A 57 -5.39 5.49 2.01
CA ILE A 57 -6.69 6.18 2.13
C ILE A 57 -6.71 7.43 1.24
N TYR A 58 -5.68 8.27 1.32
CA TYR A 58 -5.57 9.47 0.48
C TYR A 58 -5.64 9.15 -1.02
N LYS A 59 -4.91 8.12 -1.48
CA LYS A 59 -4.94 7.67 -2.89
C LYS A 59 -6.33 7.21 -3.32
N VAL A 60 -7.00 6.37 -2.53
CA VAL A 60 -8.32 5.83 -2.91
C VAL A 60 -9.40 6.90 -2.89
N LEU A 61 -9.31 7.88 -1.98
CA LEU A 61 -10.25 9.01 -1.96
C LEU A 61 -10.09 9.88 -3.20
N HIS A 62 -8.86 10.25 -3.59
CA HIS A 62 -8.61 11.00 -4.83
C HIS A 62 -9.11 10.25 -6.06
N ALA A 63 -8.86 8.94 -6.14
CA ALA A 63 -9.37 8.11 -7.22
C ALA A 63 -10.91 8.10 -7.26
N ALA A 64 -11.57 7.92 -6.11
CA ALA A 64 -13.02 7.89 -6.00
C ALA A 64 -13.68 9.24 -6.36
N LEU A 65 -13.09 10.36 -5.92
CA LEU A 65 -13.54 11.71 -6.29
C LEU A 65 -13.38 11.95 -7.79
N GLY A 66 -12.24 11.57 -8.38
CA GLY A 66 -12.02 11.66 -9.82
C GLY A 66 -13.01 10.85 -10.66
N MET A 67 -13.54 9.74 -10.11
CA MET A 67 -14.60 8.95 -10.75
C MET A 67 -15.99 9.59 -10.68
N ARG A 68 -16.20 10.55 -9.76
CA ARG A 68 -17.50 11.20 -9.51
C ARG A 68 -17.36 12.72 -9.42
N PRO A 69 -16.92 13.40 -10.50
CA PRO A 69 -16.56 14.82 -10.47
C PRO A 69 -17.70 15.75 -10.02
N ASP A 70 -18.96 15.35 -10.24
CA ASP A 70 -20.14 16.14 -9.84
C ASP A 70 -20.55 15.95 -8.37
N ARG A 71 -19.80 15.17 -7.58
CA ARG A 71 -20.07 14.91 -6.17
C ARG A 71 -18.85 15.25 -5.32
N SER A 72 -19.02 16.20 -4.40
CA SER A 72 -17.93 16.72 -3.54
C SER A 72 -18.09 16.39 -2.06
N VAL A 73 -19.15 15.68 -1.66
CA VAL A 73 -19.41 15.38 -0.24
C VAL A 73 -18.85 14.02 0.13
N ILE A 74 -17.94 14.00 1.10
CA ILE A 74 -17.44 12.79 1.78
C ILE A 74 -18.20 12.64 3.10
N VAL A 75 -18.71 11.44 3.37
CA VAL A 75 -19.40 11.11 4.63
C VAL A 75 -18.46 10.22 5.46
N ALA A 76 -18.20 10.59 6.70
CA ALA A 76 -17.39 9.84 7.66
C ALA A 76 -18.03 9.89 9.05
N GLU A 77 -17.76 8.87 9.87
CA GLU A 77 -18.21 8.84 11.28
C GLU A 77 -17.26 9.69 12.13
N GLY A 78 -17.80 10.53 13.01
CA GLY A 78 -17.01 11.48 13.81
C GLY A 78 -16.05 10.84 14.81
N ASP A 79 -16.23 9.55 15.11
CA ASP A 79 -15.37 8.73 15.97
C ASP A 79 -14.45 7.79 15.18
N SER A 80 -14.39 7.94 13.84
CA SER A 80 -13.39 7.28 13.01
C SER A 80 -11.97 7.60 13.47
N PHE A 81 -11.02 6.74 13.13
CA PHE A 81 -9.64 6.93 13.55
C PHE A 81 -9.08 8.28 13.05
N PRO A 82 -8.38 9.08 13.90
CA PRO A 82 -8.08 10.48 13.57
C PRO A 82 -7.34 10.69 12.25
N THR A 83 -6.37 9.82 11.89
CA THR A 83 -5.67 9.99 10.62
C THR A 83 -6.56 9.77 9.41
N ASP A 84 -7.62 8.97 9.51
CA ASP A 84 -8.53 8.68 8.41
C ASP A 84 -9.37 9.92 8.12
N LEU A 85 -9.83 10.60 9.18
CA LEU A 85 -10.52 11.89 9.10
C LEU A 85 -9.61 12.98 8.51
N TYR A 86 -8.35 13.08 8.96
CA TYR A 86 -7.41 14.06 8.40
C TYR A 86 -7.13 13.83 6.91
N MET A 87 -7.11 12.58 6.44
CA MET A 87 -6.97 12.29 5.01
C MET A 87 -8.23 12.66 4.23
N ALA A 88 -9.42 12.42 4.78
CA ALA A 88 -10.68 12.86 4.17
C ALA A 88 -10.78 14.39 4.09
N GLU A 89 -10.38 15.10 5.14
CA GLU A 89 -10.32 16.57 5.17
C GLU A 89 -9.29 17.12 4.19
N GLY A 90 -8.14 16.45 4.03
CA GLY A 90 -7.05 16.91 3.16
C GLY A 90 -7.31 16.79 1.66
N VAL A 91 -8.36 16.05 1.24
CA VAL A 91 -8.74 15.88 -0.18
C VAL A 91 -10.03 16.60 -0.57
N ALA A 92 -10.77 17.11 0.42
CA ALA A 92 -12.05 17.79 0.24
C ALA A 92 -11.89 19.26 -0.19
#